data_AF-A0A849IM41-F1
#
_entry.id   AF-A0A849IM41-F1
#
_cell.length_a   1.000
_cell.length_b   1.000
_cell.length_c   1.000
_cell.angle_alpha   90.00
_cell.angle_beta   90.00
_cell.angle_gamma   90.00
#
_symmetry.space_group_name_H-M   'P 1'
#
loop_
_entity.id
_entity.type
_entity.pdbx_description
1 polymer ?
#
loop_
_entity_poly.entity_id
_entity_poly.type
_entity_poly.pdbx_seq_one_letter_code
_entity_poly.pdbx_strand_id
1 'polypeptide(L)'
;MSAPAAISGTFADFRTVKGRKVAQLVIEIPIEQADAALHALGGVPRPDDPKWVAVARLNSGLSKATDSDPEVAPKRSFASLPPAQQAALQCRREAFWRFLREEYNQPSVQDEESAAAVVRSICKVTSRSEIATGSTAAAAWFRVNEHFGFWMKEPVL
;
A
#
# COMPACT_ATOMS: atom_id res chain seq x y z
N MET A 1 -0.14 -21.30 -21.53
CA MET A 1 0.04 -20.24 -20.52
C MET A 1 1.47 -20.37 -20.01
N SER A 2 2.40 -19.52 -20.47
CA SER A 2 3.76 -19.51 -19.94
C SER A 2 3.75 -18.92 -18.54
N ALA A 3 4.42 -19.57 -17.59
CA ALA A 3 4.53 -19.06 -16.22
C ALA A 3 5.12 -17.64 -16.25
N PRO A 4 4.58 -16.69 -15.46
CA PRO A 4 5.17 -15.35 -15.36
C PRO A 4 6.56 -15.48 -14.72
N ALA A 5 7.60 -15.28 -15.52
CA ALA A 5 8.97 -15.22 -15.05
C ALA A 5 9.44 -13.76 -15.13
N ALA A 6 9.69 -13.16 -13.97
CA ALA A 6 10.25 -11.82 -13.87
C ALA A 6 11.77 -11.89 -13.79
N ILE A 7 12.44 -11.01 -14.54
CA ILE A 7 13.91 -10.87 -14.53
C ILE A 7 14.21 -9.44 -14.09
N SER A 8 15.15 -9.27 -13.18
CA SER A 8 15.66 -7.97 -12.75
C SER A 8 17.03 -7.71 -13.34
N GLY A 9 17.29 -6.47 -13.71
CA GLY A 9 18.57 -6.03 -14.25
C GLY A 9 18.74 -4.52 -14.20
N THR A 10 19.94 -4.07 -14.54
CA THR A 10 20.29 -2.65 -14.54
C THR A 10 20.06 -2.07 -15.93
N PHE A 11 19.35 -0.95 -16.00
CA PHE A 11 19.26 -0.19 -17.24
C PHE A 11 20.59 0.51 -17.53
N ALA A 12 21.35 -0.04 -18.48
CA ALA A 12 22.74 0.33 -18.72
C ALA A 12 22.92 1.30 -19.89
N ASP A 13 22.10 1.17 -20.95
CA ASP A 13 22.24 2.00 -22.16
C ASP A 13 20.91 2.18 -22.91
N PHE A 14 20.83 3.26 -23.69
CA PHE A 14 19.72 3.63 -24.55
C PHE A 14 20.22 4.01 -25.94
N ARG A 15 19.75 3.30 -26.97
CA ARG A 15 20.13 3.56 -28.37
C ARG A 15 18.92 3.79 -29.25
N THR A 16 18.98 4.82 -30.10
CA THR A 16 18.00 5.02 -31.17
C THR A 16 18.48 4.40 -32.48
N VAL A 17 17.68 3.55 -33.10
CA VAL A 17 17.99 2.89 -34.38
C VAL A 17 17.14 3.49 -35.47
N LYS A 18 17.63 4.59 -36.05
CA LYS A 18 16.89 5.42 -37.04
C LYS A 18 16.36 4.62 -38.23
N GLY A 19 17.18 3.72 -38.79
CA GLY A 19 16.79 2.91 -39.97
C GLY A 19 15.59 1.99 -39.74
N ARG A 20 15.40 1.53 -38.49
CA ARG A 20 14.26 0.68 -38.10
C ARG A 20 13.16 1.47 -37.37
N LYS A 21 13.35 2.77 -37.15
CA LYS A 21 12.44 3.65 -36.38
C LYS A 21 12.10 3.09 -34.98
N VAL A 22 13.07 2.44 -34.32
CA VAL A 22 12.91 1.87 -32.98
C VAL A 22 13.97 2.40 -32.02
N ALA A 23 13.69 2.30 -30.72
CA ALA A 23 14.68 2.45 -29.66
C ALA A 23 15.03 1.08 -29.05
N GLN A 24 16.27 0.93 -28.63
CA GLN A 24 16.78 -0.25 -27.93
C GLN A 24 17.15 0.14 -26.50
N LEU A 25 16.61 -0.61 -25.55
CA LEU A 25 16.96 -0.55 -24.14
C LEU A 25 17.94 -1.69 -23.85
N VAL A 26 19.06 -1.39 -23.19
CA VAL A 26 20.02 -2.42 -22.74
C VAL A 26 19.82 -2.63 -21.24
N ILE A 27 19.35 -3.83 -20.89
CA ILE A 27 19.19 -4.26 -19.50
C ILE A 27 20.25 -5.32 -19.22
N GLU A 28 21.18 -5.00 -18.32
CA GLU A 28 22.24 -5.92 -17.91
C GLU A 28 21.80 -6.75 -16.72
N ILE A 29 22.02 -8.07 -16.83
CA ILE A 29 21.78 -9.03 -15.75
C ILE A 29 23.10 -9.71 -15.39
N PRO A 30 23.27 -10.17 -14.14
CA PRO A 30 24.42 -10.99 -13.77
C PRO A 30 24.52 -12.21 -14.70
N ILE A 31 25.75 -12.56 -15.11
CA ILE A 31 25.98 -13.62 -16.09
C ILE A 31 25.49 -14.99 -15.60
N GLU A 32 25.48 -15.18 -14.28
CA GLU A 32 24.97 -16.37 -13.60
C GLU A 32 23.47 -16.59 -13.82
N GLN A 33 22.73 -15.53 -14.18
CA GLN A 33 21.29 -15.57 -14.45
C GLN A 33 20.96 -15.61 -15.95
N ALA A 34 21.98 -15.61 -16.84
CA ALA A 34 21.77 -15.45 -18.28
C ALA A 34 20.89 -16.56 -18.89
N ASP A 35 21.15 -17.82 -18.56
CA ASP A 35 20.37 -18.95 -19.09
C ASP A 35 18.92 -18.92 -18.60
N ALA A 36 18.73 -18.62 -17.31
CA ALA A 36 17.40 -18.50 -16.70
C ALA A 36 16.60 -17.35 -17.33
N ALA A 37 17.24 -16.21 -17.54
CA ALA A 37 16.62 -15.05 -18.19
C ALA A 37 16.27 -15.32 -19.65
N LEU A 38 17.17 -15.96 -20.40
CA LEU A 38 16.92 -16.34 -21.78
C LEU A 38 15.73 -17.29 -21.89
N HIS A 39 15.68 -18.30 -21.02
CA HIS A 39 14.56 -19.23 -20.95
C HIS A 39 13.24 -18.50 -20.61
N ALA A 40 13.27 -17.59 -19.64
CA ALA A 40 12.11 -16.79 -19.24
C ALA A 40 11.59 -15.85 -20.34
N LEU A 41 12.46 -15.28 -21.18
CA LEU A 41 12.09 -14.47 -22.36
C LEU A 41 11.60 -15.33 -23.54
N GLY A 42 11.60 -16.65 -23.40
CA GLY A 42 11.16 -17.59 -24.43
C GLY A 42 12.26 -18.07 -25.36
N GLY A 43 13.53 -17.99 -24.96
CA GLY A 43 14.69 -18.49 -25.70
C GLY A 43 15.38 -17.43 -26.55
N VAL A 44 16.30 -17.87 -27.42
CA VAL A 44 17.08 -16.99 -28.30
C VAL A 44 16.17 -16.17 -29.21
N PRO A 45 16.27 -14.82 -29.21
CA PRO A 45 15.44 -13.98 -30.05
C PRO A 45 15.72 -14.25 -31.52
N ARG A 46 14.67 -14.57 -32.28
CA ARG A 46 14.75 -14.73 -33.73
C ARG A 46 14.26 -13.45 -34.42
N PRO A 47 14.94 -12.95 -35.46
CA PRO A 47 14.56 -11.70 -36.12
C PRO A 47 13.16 -11.70 -36.75
N ASP A 48 12.66 -12.88 -37.10
CA ASP A 48 11.37 -13.15 -37.74
C ASP A 48 10.23 -13.42 -36.74
N ASP A 49 10.53 -13.67 -35.47
CA ASP A 49 9.55 -13.94 -34.40
C ASP A 49 9.87 -13.13 -33.12
N PRO A 50 9.64 -11.81 -33.14
CA PRO A 50 9.87 -10.97 -31.97
C PRO A 50 8.82 -11.25 -30.89
N LYS A 51 9.27 -11.37 -29.64
CA LYS A 51 8.39 -11.61 -28.48
C LYS A 51 8.09 -10.33 -27.73
N TRP A 52 6.82 -10.11 -27.45
CA TRP A 52 6.39 -9.00 -26.61
C TRP A 52 6.78 -9.26 -25.16
N VAL A 53 7.43 -8.28 -24.55
CA VAL A 53 7.86 -8.32 -23.15
C VAL A 53 7.47 -7.02 -22.47
N ALA A 54 7.08 -7.11 -21.19
CA ALA A 54 6.86 -5.95 -20.35
C ALA A 54 8.19 -5.53 -19.71
N VAL A 55 8.42 -4.22 -19.60
CA VAL A 55 9.57 -3.65 -18.88
C VAL A 55 9.03 -2.69 -17.84
N ALA A 56 9.40 -2.91 -16.58
CA ALA A 56 9.01 -2.06 -15.46
C ALA A 56 10.26 -1.63 -14.68
N ARG A 57 10.34 -0.34 -14.30
CA ARG A 57 11.39 0.13 -13.40
C ARG A 57 11.13 -0.45 -12.01
N LEU A 58 12.09 -1.19 -11.47
CA LEU A 58 12.00 -1.68 -10.10
C LEU A 58 12.01 -0.52 -9.12
N ASN A 59 11.16 -0.61 -8.10
CA ASN A 59 11.23 0.30 -6.97
C ASN A 59 12.53 0.01 -6.22
N SER A 60 13.42 1.00 -6.12
CA SER A 60 14.74 0.87 -5.50
C SER A 60 14.70 0.69 -3.97
N GLY A 61 13.54 0.38 -3.39
CA GLY A 61 13.50 -0.07 -2.00
C GLY A 61 13.94 0.98 -0.98
N LEU A 62 13.43 2.20 -1.08
CA LEU A 62 12.85 2.86 0.10
C LEU A 62 11.33 2.71 0.06
N SER A 63 10.86 1.47 -0.10
CA SER A 63 9.52 0.97 0.31
C SER A 63 9.28 -0.42 -0.28
N LYS A 64 8.95 -1.35 0.62
CA LYS A 64 8.57 -2.73 0.32
C LYS A 64 7.36 -2.77 -0.63
N ALA A 65 7.50 -3.56 -1.67
CA ALA A 65 6.41 -3.96 -2.54
C ALA A 65 5.40 -4.83 -1.78
N THR A 66 4.13 -4.54 -1.97
CA THR A 66 3.09 -5.57 -2.02
C THR A 66 2.15 -5.14 -3.14
N ASP A 67 2.15 -5.94 -4.21
CA ASP A 67 1.37 -5.76 -5.42
C ASP A 67 -0.12 -6.03 -5.18
N SER A 68 -0.94 -5.06 -5.58
CA SER A 68 -2.15 -5.28 -6.39
C SER A 68 -2.66 -3.91 -6.91
N ASP A 69 -2.53 -3.70 -8.22
CA ASP A 69 -3.07 -2.58 -9.03
C ASP A 69 -4.62 -2.46 -8.99
N PRO A 70 -5.24 -1.37 -9.52
CA PRO A 70 -4.74 -0.02 -9.77
C PRO A 70 -5.66 1.10 -9.22
N GLU A 71 -5.16 2.34 -9.30
CA GLU A 71 -5.90 3.61 -9.33
C GLU A 71 -6.37 4.22 -7.99
N VAL A 72 -5.56 5.16 -7.48
CA VAL A 72 -5.88 6.51 -6.97
C VAL A 72 -4.62 6.98 -6.21
N ALA A 73 -4.20 8.22 -6.50
CA ALA A 73 -3.10 9.01 -5.89
C ALA A 73 -2.52 8.49 -4.56
N PRO A 74 -1.18 8.54 -4.34
CA PRO A 74 -0.49 7.85 -3.25
C PRO A 74 -1.16 8.15 -1.91
N LYS A 75 -2.02 7.22 -1.46
CA LYS A 75 -2.64 7.29 -0.15
C LYS A 75 -1.50 7.10 0.82
N ARG A 76 -1.11 8.19 1.49
CA ARG A 76 -0.29 8.09 2.71
C ARG A 76 -0.85 6.93 3.51
N SER A 77 -0.03 5.89 3.72
CA SER A 77 -0.48 4.69 4.42
C SER A 77 -1.12 5.12 5.74
N PHE A 78 -2.27 4.55 6.11
CA PHE A 78 -3.01 4.99 7.30
C PHE A 78 -2.10 5.06 8.54
N ALA A 79 -1.17 4.11 8.67
CA ALA A 79 -0.16 4.07 9.73
C ALA A 79 0.82 5.26 9.75
N SER A 80 1.06 5.91 8.61
CA SER A 80 1.93 7.10 8.48
C SER A 80 1.21 8.42 8.77
N LEU A 81 -0.12 8.40 8.93
CA LEU A 81 -0.89 9.60 9.24
C LEU A 81 -0.77 9.98 10.72
N PRO A 82 -0.79 11.29 11.06
CA PRO A 82 -0.85 11.72 12.45
C PRO A 82 -2.07 11.13 13.18
N PRO A 83 -1.98 10.84 14.49
CA PRO A 83 -3.07 10.25 15.27
C PRO A 83 -4.39 11.02 15.15
N ALA A 84 -4.35 12.35 15.18
CA ALA A 84 -5.51 13.21 14.95
C ALA A 84 -6.21 12.94 13.60
N GLN A 85 -5.43 12.74 12.54
CA GLN A 85 -5.96 12.48 11.19
C GLN A 85 -6.48 11.05 11.06
N GLN A 86 -5.82 10.08 11.67
CA GLN A 86 -6.32 8.71 11.78
C GLN A 86 -7.67 8.66 12.49
N ALA A 87 -7.78 9.35 13.63
CA ALA A 87 -9.01 9.46 14.40
C ALA A 87 -10.15 10.06 13.58
N ALA A 88 -9.89 11.16 12.87
CA ALA A 88 -10.89 11.77 12.00
C ALA A 88 -11.36 10.82 10.89
N LEU A 89 -10.45 10.08 10.25
CA LEU A 89 -10.80 9.13 9.19
C LEU A 89 -11.60 7.93 9.71
N GLN A 90 -11.24 7.37 10.87
CA GLN A 90 -11.96 6.23 11.44
C GLN A 90 -13.35 6.64 11.95
N CYS A 91 -13.51 7.85 12.49
CA CYS A 91 -14.81 8.37 12.89
C CYS A 91 -15.81 8.47 11.74
N ARG A 92 -15.38 8.40 10.47
CA ARG A 92 -16.26 8.40 9.29
C ARG A 92 -16.77 7.02 8.88
N ARG A 93 -16.30 5.95 9.53
CA ARG A 93 -16.60 4.58 9.13
C ARG A 93 -17.71 4.00 9.99
N GLU A 94 -18.76 3.51 9.38
CA GLU A 94 -19.86 2.83 10.07
C GLU A 94 -19.40 1.60 10.87
N ALA A 95 -18.41 0.86 10.35
CA ALA A 95 -17.80 -0.26 11.06
C ALA A 95 -17.18 0.18 12.39
N PHE A 96 -16.57 1.37 12.44
CA PHE A 96 -16.01 1.92 13.66
C PHE A 96 -17.11 2.34 14.65
N TRP A 97 -18.26 2.82 14.15
CA TRP A 97 -19.42 3.12 15.00
C TRP A 97 -20.00 1.86 15.64
N ARG A 98 -20.08 0.75 14.89
CA ARG A 98 -20.49 -0.56 15.41
C ARG A 98 -19.54 -1.03 16.51
N PHE A 99 -18.24 -1.00 16.25
CA PHE A 99 -17.23 -1.30 17.24
C PHE A 99 -17.38 -0.46 18.52
N LEU A 100 -17.58 0.85 18.42
CA LEU A 100 -17.80 1.69 19.60
C LEU A 100 -19.09 1.35 20.35
N ARG A 101 -20.15 0.94 19.65
CA ARG A 101 -21.40 0.48 20.27
C ARG A 101 -21.21 -0.82 21.03
N GLU A 102 -20.52 -1.77 20.43
CA GLU A 102 -20.35 -3.13 20.95
C GLU A 102 -19.27 -3.18 22.05
N GLU A 103 -18.05 -2.71 21.77
CA GLU A 103 -16.90 -2.84 22.66
C GLU A 103 -16.80 -1.75 23.72
N TYR A 104 -17.31 -0.55 23.42
CA TYR A 104 -17.27 0.59 24.35
C TYR A 104 -18.64 0.89 24.98
N ASN A 105 -19.65 0.07 24.72
CA ASN A 105 -21.02 0.20 25.22
C ASN A 105 -21.60 1.61 24.98
N GLN A 106 -21.40 2.15 23.76
CA GLN A 106 -21.86 3.49 23.37
C GLN A 106 -23.02 3.42 22.37
N PRO A 107 -24.24 3.01 22.79
CA PRO A 107 -25.38 2.76 21.88
C PRO A 107 -25.82 4.00 21.08
N SER A 108 -25.47 5.20 21.54
CA SER A 108 -25.81 6.49 20.91
C SER A 108 -24.93 6.87 19.72
N VAL A 109 -23.90 6.09 19.37
CA VAL A 109 -23.04 6.38 18.22
C VAL A 109 -23.77 6.01 16.93
N GLN A 110 -24.17 7.03 16.17
CA GLN A 110 -24.95 6.89 14.93
C GLN A 110 -24.39 7.71 13.76
N ASP A 111 -23.42 8.59 14.04
CA ASP A 111 -22.84 9.50 13.05
C ASP A 111 -21.36 9.82 13.37
N GLU A 112 -20.71 10.61 12.50
CA GLU A 112 -19.31 10.99 12.68
C GLU A 112 -19.08 11.78 13.99
N GLU A 113 -20.01 12.65 14.37
CA GLU A 113 -19.81 13.57 15.50
C GLU A 113 -19.97 12.87 16.85
N SER A 114 -20.94 11.96 16.96
CA SER A 114 -21.10 11.08 18.13
C SER A 114 -19.91 10.14 18.30
N ALA A 115 -19.37 9.58 17.20
CA ALA A 115 -18.13 8.80 17.24
C ALA A 115 -16.93 9.66 17.68
N ALA A 116 -16.83 10.90 17.17
CA ALA A 116 -15.79 11.84 17.55
C ALA A 116 -15.87 12.22 19.04
N ALA A 117 -17.07 12.41 19.59
CA ALA A 117 -17.27 12.71 21.00
C ALA A 117 -16.79 11.57 21.90
N VAL A 118 -17.07 10.31 21.53
CA VAL A 118 -16.56 9.14 22.25
C VAL A 118 -15.03 9.07 22.18
N VAL A 119 -14.43 9.26 21.00
CA VAL A 119 -12.96 9.26 20.85
C VAL A 119 -12.32 10.38 21.68
N ARG A 120 -12.90 11.58 21.70
CA ARG A 120 -12.45 12.70 22.55
C ARG A 120 -12.48 12.32 24.04
N SER A 121 -13.56 11.69 24.49
CA SER A 121 -13.70 11.20 25.88
C SER A 121 -12.64 10.16 26.24
N ILE A 122 -12.42 9.15 25.38
CA ILE A 122 -11.42 8.10 25.61
C ILE A 122 -10.00 8.69 25.64
N CYS A 123 -9.69 9.60 24.70
CA CYS A 123 -8.37 10.22 24.59
C CYS A 123 -8.15 11.38 25.59
N LYS A 124 -9.18 11.76 26.37
CA LYS A 124 -9.17 12.89 27.31
C LYS A 124 -8.77 14.22 26.67
N VAL A 125 -9.31 14.50 25.47
CA VAL A 125 -9.06 15.73 24.71
C VAL A 125 -10.37 16.46 24.40
N THR A 126 -10.30 17.79 24.23
CA THR A 126 -11.46 18.59 23.81
C THR A 126 -11.63 18.61 22.30
N SER A 127 -10.54 18.44 21.55
CA SER A 127 -10.55 18.37 20.10
C SER A 127 -9.75 17.18 19.58
N ARG A 128 -10.22 16.56 18.49
CA ARG A 128 -9.47 15.49 17.77
C ARG A 128 -8.10 15.98 17.29
N SER A 129 -7.95 17.28 17.03
CA SER A 129 -6.68 17.90 16.64
C SER A 129 -5.62 17.93 17.74
N GLU A 130 -6.03 17.78 19.02
CA GLU A 130 -5.11 17.77 20.17
C GLU A 130 -4.44 16.41 20.38
N ILE A 131 -4.84 15.38 19.62
CA ILE A 131 -4.22 14.06 19.65
C ILE A 131 -2.86 14.15 18.91
N ALA A 132 -1.88 14.72 19.59
CA ALA A 132 -0.53 14.94 19.09
C ALA A 132 0.34 13.69 19.27
N THR A 133 1.20 13.41 18.29
CA THR A 133 2.16 12.29 18.35
C THR A 133 3.01 12.35 19.62
N GLY A 134 3.14 11.22 20.32
CA GLY A 134 3.91 11.12 21.56
C GLY A 134 3.17 11.55 22.84
N SER A 135 1.93 12.04 22.73
CA SER A 135 1.10 12.35 23.88
C SER A 135 0.43 11.11 24.49
N THR A 136 -0.04 11.23 25.73
CA THR A 136 -0.90 10.22 26.38
C THR A 136 -2.21 10.02 25.61
N ALA A 137 -2.74 11.07 24.99
CA ALA A 137 -3.91 11.01 24.13
C ALA A 137 -3.65 10.16 22.87
N ALA A 138 -2.47 10.29 22.24
CA ALA A 138 -2.09 9.44 21.10
C ALA A 138 -1.92 7.97 21.51
N ALA A 139 -1.36 7.69 22.69
CA ALA A 139 -1.27 6.33 23.20
C ALA A 139 -2.67 5.71 23.44
N ALA A 140 -3.60 6.49 24.00
CA ALA A 140 -4.99 6.06 24.16
C ALA A 140 -5.66 5.80 22.80
N TRP A 141 -5.47 6.69 21.82
CA TRP A 141 -5.96 6.50 20.46
C TRP A 141 -5.42 5.21 19.82
N PHE A 142 -4.11 4.96 19.92
CA PHE A 142 -3.52 3.77 19.30
C PHE A 142 -4.10 2.48 19.88
N ARG A 143 -4.36 2.43 21.19
CA ARG A 143 -5.02 1.26 21.82
C ARG A 143 -6.42 1.02 21.24
N VAL A 144 -7.22 2.07 21.09
CA VAL A 144 -8.56 1.97 20.49
C VAL A 144 -8.47 1.51 19.04
N ASN A 145 -7.57 2.10 18.26
CA ASN A 145 -7.43 1.80 16.84
C ASN A 145 -6.86 0.40 16.58
N GLU A 146 -5.95 -0.07 17.43
CA GLU A 146 -5.44 -1.43 17.42
C GLU A 146 -6.55 -2.43 17.78
N HIS A 147 -7.33 -2.14 18.84
CA HIS A 147 -8.46 -2.97 19.23
C HIS A 147 -9.52 -3.08 18.12
N PHE A 148 -9.84 -1.95 17.47
CA PHE A 148 -10.70 -1.96 16.29
C PHE A 148 -10.14 -2.82 15.15
N GLY A 149 -8.81 -2.78 14.95
CA GLY A 149 -8.13 -3.61 13.96
C GLY A 149 -8.21 -5.11 14.26
N PHE A 150 -8.24 -5.50 15.54
CA PHE A 150 -8.49 -6.88 15.95
C PHE A 150 -9.96 -7.27 15.78
N TRP A 151 -10.89 -6.44 16.25
CA TRP A 151 -12.34 -6.65 16.11
C TRP A 151 -12.76 -6.83 14.63
N MET A 152 -12.18 -6.05 13.71
CA MET A 152 -12.42 -6.19 12.26
C MET A 152 -11.95 -7.51 11.65
N LYS A 153 -11.03 -8.23 12.29
CA LYS A 153 -10.50 -9.52 11.82
C LYS A 153 -11.24 -10.70 12.41
N GLU A 154 -12.03 -10.50 13.47
CA GLU A 154 -12.87 -11.55 14.00
C GLU A 154 -14.02 -11.81 13.03
N PRO A 155 -14.21 -13.05 12.55
CA PRO A 155 -15.34 -13.39 11.72
C PRO A 155 -16.60 -13.25 12.58
N VAL A 156 -17.47 -12.32 12.20
CA VAL A 156 -18.81 -12.19 12.77
C VAL A 156 -19.53 -13.52 12.53
N LEU A 157 -19.74 -14.31 13.59
CA LEU A 157 -20.49 -15.58 13.58
C LEU A 157 -21.98 -15.33 13.32
#